data_AF-A0A0D2E4E3-F1
#
_entry.id   AF-A0A0D2E4E3-F1
#
_cell.length_a   1.000
_cell.length_b   1.000
_cell.length_c   1.000
_cell.angle_alpha   90.00
_cell.angle_beta   90.00
_cell.angle_gamma   90.00
#
_symmetry.space_group_name_H-M   'P 1'
#
loop_
_entity.id
_entity.type
_entity.pdbx_description
1 polymer ?
#
loop_
_entity_poly.entity_id
_entity_poly.type
_entity_poly.pdbx_seq_one_letter_code
_entity_poly.pdbx_strand_id
1 'polypeptide(L)'
;MAEAVRAMAPSSLKLPKRLLDFFARYPPELYSARVTGVTIPITRKAAKEAAIARNAESSAAAPEQTSQTASAITVTSDELAPPTPTPTPQSSSTANSLPPNPFLPRKNFVTGKWAGAKIGLRRQAELVKLAKECQIEELLPPGRKSTAFKQSRLLERGLAVRGTGVGQKVKGHQWERHVGATLEKRRTAMENMPELINEWKRRGHGRGWKKYPK
;
A
#
# COMPACT_ATOMS: atom_id res chain seq x y z
N MET A 1 -10.86 -31.18 6.82
CA MET A 1 -9.93 -30.08 7.22
C MET A 1 -10.64 -28.75 7.48
N ALA A 2 -11.79 -28.45 6.84
CA ALA A 2 -12.62 -27.27 7.16
C ALA A 2 -13.20 -27.29 8.60
N GLU A 3 -13.38 -28.48 9.19
CA GLU A 3 -13.87 -28.63 10.58
C GLU A 3 -12.87 -28.23 11.67
N ALA A 4 -11.56 -28.23 11.39
CA ALA A 4 -10.55 -27.92 12.40
C ALA A 4 -10.60 -26.45 12.86
N VAL A 5 -11.15 -25.56 12.03
CA VAL A 5 -11.29 -24.12 12.35
C VAL A 5 -12.53 -23.84 13.21
N ARG A 6 -13.58 -24.68 13.12
CA ARG A 6 -14.74 -24.61 14.04
C ARG A 6 -14.34 -24.96 15.48
N ALA A 7 -13.25 -25.70 15.67
CA ALA A 7 -12.73 -26.10 16.98
C ALA A 7 -11.79 -25.08 17.64
N MET A 8 -11.26 -24.08 16.91
CA MET A 8 -10.47 -23.01 17.51
C MET A 8 -11.38 -21.87 17.98
N ALA A 9 -12.19 -22.18 18.99
CA ALA A 9 -12.85 -21.15 19.76
C ALA A 9 -11.79 -20.16 20.30
N PRO A 10 -12.06 -18.84 20.30
CA PRO A 10 -11.11 -17.83 20.78
C PRO A 10 -10.77 -17.95 22.28
N SER A 11 -11.30 -18.95 22.98
CA SER A 11 -11.11 -19.26 24.40
C SER A 11 -9.87 -20.10 24.70
N SER A 12 -9.27 -20.79 23.72
CA SER A 12 -8.10 -21.67 23.94
C SER A 12 -6.78 -20.92 24.02
N LEU A 13 -6.67 -19.78 23.34
CA LEU A 13 -5.52 -18.90 23.39
C LEU A 13 -5.92 -17.72 24.29
N LYS A 14 -5.09 -17.35 25.27
CA LYS A 14 -5.32 -16.17 26.11
C LYS A 14 -5.18 -14.90 25.25
N LEU A 15 -6.16 -14.59 24.41
CA LEU A 15 -6.16 -13.43 23.53
C LEU A 15 -6.42 -12.16 24.35
N PRO A 16 -5.69 -11.06 24.06
CA PRO A 16 -6.03 -9.75 24.58
C PRO A 16 -7.48 -9.38 24.24
N LYS A 17 -8.23 -8.85 25.23
CA LYS A 17 -9.63 -8.40 25.06
C LYS A 17 -9.83 -7.51 23.83
N ARG A 18 -8.87 -6.62 23.55
CA ARG A 18 -8.91 -5.73 22.38
C ARG A 18 -8.95 -6.47 21.04
N LEU A 19 -8.27 -7.61 20.93
CA LEU A 19 -8.33 -8.45 19.73
C LEU A 19 -9.66 -9.21 19.66
N LEU A 20 -10.16 -9.71 20.78
CA LEU A 20 -11.48 -10.35 20.85
C LEU A 20 -12.59 -9.39 20.43
N ASP A 21 -12.63 -8.18 20.99
CA ASP A 21 -13.60 -7.14 20.64
C ASP A 21 -13.50 -6.75 19.15
N PHE A 22 -12.28 -6.75 18.62
CA PHE A 22 -12.05 -6.48 17.20
C PHE A 22 -12.63 -7.59 16.34
N PHE A 23 -12.34 -8.85 16.63
CA PHE A 23 -12.85 -9.99 15.87
C PHE A 23 -14.36 -10.21 16.03
N ALA A 24 -14.93 -9.86 17.18
CA ALA A 24 -16.38 -9.85 17.37
C ALA A 24 -17.08 -8.86 16.44
N ARG A 25 -16.46 -7.70 16.17
CA ARG A 25 -16.98 -6.68 15.24
C ARG A 25 -16.61 -6.95 13.78
N TYR A 26 -15.47 -7.58 13.55
CA TYR A 26 -14.88 -7.86 12.24
C TYR A 26 -14.43 -9.32 12.20
N PRO A 27 -15.34 -10.25 11.89
CA PRO A 27 -15.03 -11.67 11.90
C PRO A 27 -13.96 -12.01 10.85
N PRO A 28 -12.95 -12.82 11.19
CA PRO A 28 -11.80 -13.08 10.31
C PRO A 28 -12.21 -13.80 9.01
N GLU A 29 -13.31 -14.54 8.99
CA GLU A 29 -13.81 -15.23 7.79
C GLU A 29 -14.09 -14.26 6.63
N LEU A 30 -14.56 -13.05 6.94
CA LEU A 30 -14.92 -12.06 5.93
C LEU A 30 -13.79 -11.09 5.60
N TYR A 31 -12.88 -10.84 6.55
CA TYR A 31 -11.91 -9.77 6.43
C TYR A 31 -10.45 -10.23 6.38
N SER A 32 -10.14 -11.45 6.81
CA SER A 32 -8.75 -11.88 6.92
C SER A 32 -8.04 -11.90 5.57
N ALA A 33 -6.77 -11.51 5.56
CA ALA A 33 -5.93 -11.56 4.37
C ALA A 33 -5.78 -13.01 3.87
N ARG A 34 -5.70 -13.97 4.79
CA ARG A 34 -5.58 -15.41 4.48
C ARG A 34 -6.80 -15.97 3.74
N VAL A 35 -8.01 -15.67 4.22
CA VAL A 35 -9.24 -16.25 3.63
C VAL A 35 -9.61 -15.54 2.34
N THR A 36 -9.51 -14.21 2.33
CA THR A 36 -9.90 -13.43 1.14
C THR A 36 -8.87 -13.49 0.02
N GLY A 37 -7.60 -13.80 0.33
CA GLY A 37 -6.48 -13.69 -0.61
C GLY A 37 -6.23 -12.26 -1.09
N VAL A 38 -6.95 -11.27 -0.55
CA VAL A 38 -6.86 -9.88 -1.01
C VAL A 38 -5.62 -9.24 -0.42
N THR A 39 -4.69 -8.85 -1.28
CA THR A 39 -3.50 -8.10 -0.89
C THR A 39 -3.65 -6.62 -1.25
N ILE A 40 -2.97 -5.75 -0.50
CA ILE A 40 -2.91 -4.33 -0.83
C ILE A 40 -1.84 -4.14 -1.91
N PRO A 41 -2.18 -3.54 -3.06
CA PRO A 41 -1.19 -3.30 -4.10
C PRO A 41 -0.14 -2.30 -3.61
N ILE A 42 1.13 -2.64 -3.82
CA ILE A 42 2.26 -1.83 -3.38
C ILE A 42 2.43 -0.65 -4.32
N THR A 43 2.40 -0.88 -5.63
CA THR A 43 2.56 0.13 -6.70
C THR A 43 1.25 0.49 -7.39
N ARG A 44 1.21 1.69 -7.99
CA ARG A 44 0.06 2.14 -8.80
C ARG A 44 -0.10 1.27 -10.05
N LYS A 45 1.00 0.75 -10.61
CA LYS A 45 0.99 -0.20 -11.73
C LYS A 45 0.34 -1.52 -11.30
N ALA A 46 0.83 -2.13 -10.23
CA ALA A 46 0.22 -3.34 -9.67
C ALA A 46 -1.26 -3.13 -9.29
N ALA A 47 -1.63 -1.96 -8.76
CA ALA A 47 -3.03 -1.63 -8.47
C ALA A 47 -3.88 -1.56 -9.75
N LYS A 48 -3.35 -0.98 -10.83
CA LYS A 48 -4.03 -0.89 -12.13
C LYS A 48 -4.17 -2.28 -12.76
N GLU A 49 -3.10 -3.07 -12.75
CA GLU A 49 -3.09 -4.45 -13.25
C GLU A 49 -4.07 -5.33 -12.49
N ALA A 50 -4.08 -5.27 -11.15
CA ALA A 50 -5.05 -6.00 -10.34
C ALA A 50 -6.51 -5.55 -10.59
N ALA A 51 -6.73 -4.26 -10.86
CA ALA A 51 -8.06 -3.78 -11.23
C ALA A 51 -8.50 -4.26 -12.61
N ILE A 52 -7.57 -4.32 -13.58
CA ILE A 52 -7.82 -4.88 -14.91
C ILE A 52 -8.14 -6.38 -14.80
N ALA A 53 -7.34 -7.14 -14.03
CA ALA A 53 -7.57 -8.57 -13.81
C ALA A 53 -8.94 -8.84 -13.19
N ARG A 54 -9.34 -8.10 -12.15
CA ARG A 54 -10.67 -8.23 -11.54
C ARG A 54 -11.82 -7.89 -12.50
N ASN A 55 -11.64 -6.87 -13.34
CA ASN A 55 -12.65 -6.51 -14.33
C ASN A 55 -12.73 -7.55 -15.47
N ALA A 56 -11.62 -8.20 -15.81
CA ALA A 56 -11.59 -9.31 -16.75
C ALA A 56 -12.27 -10.55 -16.16
N GLU A 57 -12.01 -10.89 -14.90
CA GLU A 57 -12.68 -11.98 -14.18
C GLU A 57 -14.19 -11.77 -14.07
N SER A 58 -14.65 -10.54 -13.78
CA SER A 58 -16.09 -10.24 -13.75
C SER A 58 -16.75 -10.24 -15.12
N SER A 59 -15.98 -10.08 -16.21
CA SER A 59 -16.48 -10.15 -17.59
C SER A 59 -16.42 -11.56 -18.19
N ALA A 60 -15.52 -12.42 -17.69
CA ALA A 60 -15.37 -13.82 -18.11
C ALA A 60 -16.33 -14.78 -17.40
N ALA A 61 -17.02 -14.32 -16.34
CA ALA A 61 -18.01 -15.10 -15.60
C ALA A 61 -19.47 -14.93 -16.12
N ALA A 62 -19.64 -14.62 -17.41
CA ALA A 62 -20.96 -14.72 -18.06
C ALA A 62 -21.23 -16.20 -18.42
N PRO A 63 -22.35 -16.80 -18.01
CA PRO A 63 -22.63 -18.20 -18.28
C PRO A 63 -23.00 -18.38 -19.77
N GLU A 64 -22.30 -19.25 -20.47
CA GLU A 64 -22.80 -19.81 -21.71
C GLU A 64 -24.05 -20.66 -21.39
N GLN A 65 -25.22 -20.09 -21.66
CA GLN A 65 -26.47 -20.83 -21.72
C GLN A 65 -26.57 -21.48 -23.10
N THR A 66 -26.16 -22.73 -23.20
CA THR A 66 -26.51 -23.58 -24.34
C THR A 66 -27.88 -24.18 -24.09
N SER A 67 -28.90 -23.62 -24.73
CA SER A 67 -30.24 -24.21 -24.82
C SER A 67 -30.24 -25.40 -25.77
N GLN A 68 -30.64 -26.59 -25.31
CA GLN A 68 -31.30 -27.62 -26.15
C GLN A 68 -32.40 -28.35 -25.36
N THR A 69 -33.62 -27.96 -25.71
CA THR A 69 -34.79 -28.76 -26.11
C THR A 69 -35.26 -30.00 -25.33
N ALA A 70 -36.56 -29.96 -25.02
CA ALA A 70 -37.42 -30.93 -24.37
C ALA A 70 -37.42 -32.37 -24.94
N SER A 71 -37.68 -33.33 -24.04
CA SER A 71 -38.67 -34.40 -24.26
C SER A 71 -39.16 -34.95 -22.93
N ALA A 72 -40.48 -35.12 -22.86
CA ALA A 72 -41.26 -35.55 -21.71
C ALA A 72 -41.04 -37.02 -21.35
N ILE A 73 -41.35 -37.41 -20.10
CA ILE A 73 -42.27 -38.52 -19.74
C ILE A 73 -42.65 -38.35 -18.25
N THR A 74 -43.96 -38.40 -18.02
CA THR A 74 -44.71 -38.50 -16.76
C THR A 74 -44.56 -39.86 -16.07
N VAL A 75 -44.51 -39.90 -14.74
CA VAL A 75 -45.30 -40.83 -13.88
C VAL A 75 -45.37 -40.37 -12.40
N THR A 76 -46.62 -40.30 -11.94
CA THR A 76 -47.28 -40.44 -10.61
C THR A 76 -46.56 -41.40 -9.62
N SER A 77 -46.67 -41.42 -8.28
CA SER A 77 -47.62 -40.99 -7.22
C SER A 77 -46.86 -41.01 -5.86
N ASP A 78 -47.05 -40.06 -4.92
CA ASP A 78 -47.84 -40.14 -3.66
C ASP A 78 -46.99 -40.33 -2.36
N GLU A 79 -47.55 -39.89 -1.22
CA GLU A 79 -47.23 -40.24 0.20
C GLU A 79 -46.49 -39.20 1.12
N LEU A 80 -47.29 -38.53 1.98
CA LEU A 80 -47.16 -38.08 3.40
C LEU A 80 -45.97 -37.25 4.01
N ALA A 81 -46.33 -36.02 4.44
CA ALA A 81 -46.13 -35.36 5.78
C ALA A 81 -44.73 -34.79 6.25
N PRO A 82 -44.65 -33.87 7.26
CA PRO A 82 -43.93 -32.55 7.21
C PRO A 82 -42.72 -32.43 8.19
N PRO A 83 -41.90 -31.33 8.23
CA PRO A 83 -42.27 -30.07 8.92
C PRO A 83 -41.72 -28.76 8.29
N THR A 84 -42.40 -27.67 8.61
CA THR A 84 -42.10 -26.26 8.28
C THR A 84 -40.82 -25.75 8.98
N PRO A 85 -39.86 -25.14 8.25
CA PRO A 85 -38.96 -24.14 8.84
C PRO A 85 -39.36 -22.73 8.40
N THR A 86 -39.65 -21.90 9.40
CA THR A 86 -39.76 -20.44 9.34
C THR A 86 -38.66 -19.83 8.45
N PRO A 87 -38.99 -19.03 7.42
CA PRO A 87 -37.98 -18.25 6.72
C PRO A 87 -37.58 -17.04 7.59
N THR A 88 -36.42 -17.15 8.23
CA THR A 88 -35.63 -16.02 8.74
C THR A 88 -35.56 -14.91 7.69
N PRO A 89 -35.76 -13.62 8.04
CA PRO A 89 -35.74 -12.54 7.05
C PRO A 89 -34.34 -12.42 6.46
N GLN A 90 -34.19 -12.91 5.22
CA GLN A 90 -33.03 -12.70 4.39
C GLN A 90 -32.87 -11.20 4.18
N SER A 91 -31.91 -10.62 4.89
CA SER A 91 -31.42 -9.28 4.61
C SER A 91 -30.94 -9.28 3.17
N SER A 92 -31.62 -8.51 2.33
CA SER A 92 -31.37 -8.30 0.90
C SER A 92 -29.89 -8.37 0.54
N SER A 93 -29.47 -9.51 -0.02
CA SER A 93 -28.15 -9.73 -0.59
C SER A 93 -28.03 -8.98 -1.91
N THR A 94 -27.62 -7.72 -1.85
CA THR A 94 -27.02 -7.07 -3.01
C THR A 94 -25.66 -7.74 -3.28
N ALA A 95 -25.68 -8.74 -4.17
CA ALA A 95 -24.58 -9.30 -4.95
C ALA A 95 -23.19 -9.39 -4.28
N ASN A 96 -22.79 -10.59 -3.82
CA ASN A 96 -21.41 -11.14 -3.69
C ASN A 96 -20.22 -10.20 -3.38
N SER A 97 -20.44 -9.05 -2.75
CA SER A 97 -19.39 -8.07 -2.49
C SER A 97 -18.92 -8.23 -1.05
N LEU A 98 -17.64 -8.57 -0.89
CA LEU A 98 -16.98 -8.59 0.41
C LEU A 98 -17.22 -7.26 1.15
N PRO A 99 -17.45 -7.30 2.48
CA PRO A 99 -17.68 -6.09 3.23
C PRO A 99 -16.43 -5.18 3.23
N PRO A 100 -16.62 -3.85 3.35
CA PRO A 100 -15.52 -2.90 3.20
C PRO A 100 -14.49 -3.03 4.34
N ASN A 101 -13.22 -3.19 3.98
CA ASN A 101 -12.11 -3.35 4.91
C ASN A 101 -12.02 -2.18 5.92
N PRO A 102 -12.01 -2.44 7.25
CA PRO A 102 -11.96 -1.40 8.27
C PRO A 102 -10.64 -0.63 8.36
N PHE A 103 -9.55 -1.14 7.76
CA PHE A 103 -8.22 -0.54 7.77
C PHE A 103 -7.97 0.43 6.60
N LEU A 104 -8.83 0.42 5.59
CA LEU A 104 -8.67 1.24 4.40
C LEU A 104 -9.66 2.42 4.39
N PRO A 105 -9.24 3.60 3.89
CA PRO A 105 -10.17 4.67 3.60
C PRO A 105 -11.05 4.26 2.42
N ARG A 106 -12.29 4.74 2.41
CA ARG A 106 -13.26 4.44 1.34
C ARG A 106 -13.74 5.73 0.68
N LYS A 107 -13.99 5.67 -0.62
CA LYS A 107 -14.65 6.75 -1.34
C LYS A 107 -16.16 6.54 -1.24
N ASN A 108 -16.90 7.58 -0.87
CA ASN A 108 -18.35 7.61 -1.05
C ASN A 108 -18.63 7.99 -2.51
N PHE A 109 -19.22 7.08 -3.28
CA PHE A 109 -19.46 7.30 -4.72
C PHE A 109 -20.56 8.33 -5.02
N VAL A 110 -21.48 8.57 -4.08
CA VAL A 110 -22.53 9.59 -4.23
C VAL A 110 -21.97 10.99 -4.02
N THR A 111 -21.21 11.20 -2.94
CA THR A 111 -20.68 12.53 -2.57
C THR A 111 -19.28 12.81 -3.10
N GLY A 112 -18.59 11.80 -3.63
CA GLY A 112 -17.19 11.88 -4.07
C GLY A 112 -16.15 11.99 -2.96
N LYS A 113 -16.56 12.22 -1.70
CA LYS A 113 -15.67 12.43 -0.55
C LYS A 113 -15.06 11.12 -0.06
N TRP A 114 -13.81 11.20 0.39
CA TRP A 114 -13.14 10.07 1.05
C TRP A 114 -13.42 10.07 2.54
N ALA A 115 -14.00 8.98 3.04
CA ALA A 115 -14.09 8.71 4.46
C ALA A 115 -12.81 8.05 4.96
N GLY A 116 -12.32 8.50 6.12
CA GLY A 116 -11.19 7.88 6.79
C GLY A 116 -11.45 6.40 7.13
N ALA A 117 -10.37 5.65 7.36
CA ALA A 117 -10.50 4.26 7.82
C ALA A 117 -11.20 4.20 9.18
N LYS A 118 -12.10 3.21 9.37
CA LYS A 118 -12.80 2.99 10.65
C LYS A 118 -11.80 2.82 11.80
N ILE A 119 -10.70 2.13 11.55
CA ILE A 119 -9.59 1.98 12.48
C ILE A 119 -8.40 2.79 11.96
N GLY A 120 -8.01 3.86 12.67
CA GLY A 120 -6.87 4.69 12.28
C GLY A 120 -5.51 3.99 12.39
N LEU A 121 -4.49 4.53 11.72
CA LEU A 121 -3.16 3.91 11.57
C LEU A 121 -2.46 3.58 12.90
N ARG A 122 -2.69 4.36 13.96
CA ARG A 122 -2.19 4.07 15.32
C ARG A 122 -2.82 2.80 15.87
N ARG A 123 -4.16 2.73 15.88
CA ARG A 123 -4.91 1.56 16.35
C ARG A 123 -4.60 0.32 15.51
N GLN A 124 -4.43 0.47 14.20
CA GLN A 124 -3.98 -0.63 13.34
C GLN A 124 -2.64 -1.18 13.79
N ALA A 125 -1.67 -0.31 14.09
CA ALA A 125 -0.36 -0.74 14.57
C ALA A 125 -0.42 -1.43 15.93
N GLU A 126 -1.28 -0.96 16.85
CA GLU A 126 -1.53 -1.63 18.13
C GLU A 126 -2.12 -3.03 17.95
N LEU A 127 -3.13 -3.19 17.08
CA LEU A 127 -3.72 -4.50 16.76
C LEU A 127 -2.70 -5.44 16.13
N VAL A 128 -1.92 -4.96 15.15
CA VAL A 128 -0.86 -5.75 14.50
C VAL A 128 0.22 -6.13 15.51
N LYS A 129 0.59 -5.25 16.45
CA LYS A 129 1.57 -5.57 17.50
C LYS A 129 1.06 -6.71 18.39
N LEU A 130 -0.16 -6.61 18.92
CA LEU A 130 -0.76 -7.66 19.75
C LEU A 130 -0.94 -8.96 18.97
N ALA A 131 -1.40 -8.88 17.71
CA ALA A 131 -1.60 -10.06 16.88
C ALA A 131 -0.28 -10.75 16.52
N LYS A 132 0.81 -9.99 16.39
CA LYS A 132 2.16 -10.52 16.18
C LYS A 132 2.66 -11.27 17.42
N GLU A 133 2.42 -10.74 18.62
CA GLU A 133 2.77 -11.39 19.89
C GLU A 133 2.03 -12.72 20.06
N CYS A 134 0.78 -12.81 19.57
CA CYS A 134 -0.04 -14.03 19.58
C CYS A 134 0.02 -14.86 18.27
N GLN A 135 0.89 -14.51 17.32
CA GLN A 135 1.06 -15.18 16.01
C GLN A 135 -0.23 -15.35 15.16
N ILE A 136 -1.22 -14.46 15.35
CA ILE A 136 -2.51 -14.45 14.64
C ILE A 136 -2.65 -13.26 13.67
N GLU A 137 -1.53 -12.68 13.24
CA GLU A 137 -1.52 -11.53 12.34
C GLU A 137 -2.26 -11.80 11.02
N GLU A 138 -2.17 -13.01 10.50
CA GLU A 138 -2.81 -13.44 9.25
C GLU A 138 -4.35 -13.35 9.27
N LEU A 139 -4.95 -13.37 10.47
CA LEU A 139 -6.39 -13.24 10.66
C LEU A 139 -6.87 -11.79 10.60
N LEU A 140 -5.95 -10.81 10.69
CA LEU A 140 -6.30 -9.41 10.55
C LEU A 140 -6.59 -9.06 9.08
N PRO A 141 -7.39 -8.01 8.85
CA PRO A 141 -7.55 -7.46 7.52
C PRO A 141 -6.21 -7.01 6.91
N PRO A 142 -6.03 -7.13 5.59
CA PRO A 142 -4.84 -6.63 4.94
C PRO A 142 -4.74 -5.12 5.18
N GLY A 143 -3.55 -4.65 5.60
CA GLY A 143 -3.34 -3.27 6.03
C GLY A 143 -1.92 -2.76 5.76
N ARG A 144 -1.73 -1.45 5.63
CA ARG A 144 -0.40 -0.83 5.43
C ARG A 144 0.58 -1.08 6.59
N LYS A 145 0.06 -1.50 7.75
CA LYS A 145 0.84 -1.73 8.96
C LYS A 145 1.23 -3.20 9.15
N SER A 146 0.69 -4.13 8.36
CA SER A 146 1.06 -5.55 8.45
C SER A 146 2.54 -5.76 8.12
N THR A 147 3.12 -6.79 8.73
CA THR A 147 4.51 -7.20 8.56
C THR A 147 4.75 -7.66 7.12
N ALA A 148 3.90 -8.53 6.59
CA ALA A 148 3.95 -9.00 5.21
C ALA A 148 3.96 -7.85 4.20
N PHE A 149 3.11 -6.84 4.38
CA PHE A 149 3.07 -5.68 3.48
C PHE A 149 4.33 -4.80 3.58
N LYS A 150 4.89 -4.63 4.79
CA LYS A 150 6.13 -3.86 4.97
C LYS A 150 7.33 -4.58 4.35
N GLN A 151 7.40 -5.89 4.52
CA GLN A 151 8.46 -6.73 3.95
C GLN A 151 8.40 -6.72 2.43
N SER A 152 7.24 -6.99 1.84
CA SER A 152 7.07 -6.97 0.38
C SER A 152 7.38 -5.59 -0.21
N ARG A 153 6.92 -4.51 0.44
CA ARG A 153 7.23 -3.14 0.03
C ARG A 153 8.74 -2.85 0.08
N LEU A 154 9.44 -3.34 1.10
CA LEU A 154 10.88 -3.13 1.23
C LEU A 154 11.66 -3.90 0.16
N LEU A 155 11.27 -5.15 -0.11
CA LEU A 155 11.88 -5.98 -1.15
C LEU A 155 11.68 -5.40 -2.55
N GLU A 156 10.46 -4.95 -2.87
CA GLU A 156 10.14 -4.44 -4.21
C GLU A 156 10.72 -3.03 -4.46
N ARG A 157 10.59 -2.11 -3.48
CA ARG A 157 10.96 -0.70 -3.67
C ARG A 157 12.33 -0.31 -3.12
N GLY A 158 12.84 -1.05 -2.14
CA GLY A 158 14.05 -0.66 -1.41
C GLY A 158 13.92 0.68 -0.68
N LEU A 159 15.09 1.28 -0.38
CA LEU A 159 15.18 2.61 0.19
C LEU A 159 14.97 3.66 -0.92
N ALA A 160 13.94 4.49 -0.76
CA ALA A 160 13.57 5.51 -1.74
C ALA A 160 13.68 6.95 -1.17
N VAL A 161 14.61 7.17 -0.24
CA VAL A 161 14.86 8.50 0.34
C VAL A 161 15.62 9.36 -0.68
N ARG A 162 15.30 10.65 -0.77
CA ARG A 162 15.98 11.53 -1.72
C ARG A 162 17.48 11.64 -1.37
N GLY A 163 18.34 11.46 -2.37
CA GLY A 163 19.80 11.50 -2.22
C GLY A 163 20.45 10.15 -1.93
N THR A 164 19.87 9.35 -1.04
CA THR A 164 20.42 8.04 -0.60
C THR A 164 19.67 6.83 -1.14
N GLY A 165 18.50 7.03 -1.73
CA GLY A 165 17.69 5.96 -2.30
C GLY A 165 18.31 5.37 -3.57
N VAL A 166 17.86 4.17 -3.94
CA VAL A 166 18.35 3.47 -5.14
C VAL A 166 18.17 4.36 -6.37
N GLY A 167 19.25 4.59 -7.12
CA GLY A 167 19.26 5.45 -8.31
C GLY A 167 19.24 6.96 -8.03
N GLN A 168 19.39 7.39 -6.77
CA GLN A 168 19.52 8.81 -6.41
C GLN A 168 20.98 9.18 -6.14
N LYS A 169 21.31 10.46 -6.36
CA LYS A 169 22.62 11.04 -6.03
C LYS A 169 22.46 12.17 -5.02
N VAL A 170 23.36 12.25 -4.05
CA VAL A 170 23.43 13.32 -3.07
C VAL A 170 23.78 14.64 -3.77
N LYS A 171 23.11 15.74 -3.38
CA LYS A 171 23.29 17.06 -4.00
C LYS A 171 24.70 17.63 -3.77
N GLY A 172 25.31 17.31 -2.63
CA GLY A 172 26.53 17.94 -2.15
C GLY A 172 26.27 19.31 -1.51
N HIS A 173 27.12 19.69 -0.56
CA HIS A 173 27.08 21.01 0.05
C HIS A 173 27.44 22.11 -0.97
N GLN A 174 27.12 23.37 -0.66
CA GLN A 174 27.40 24.47 -1.59
C GLN A 174 28.89 24.60 -1.90
N TRP A 175 29.76 24.46 -0.89
CA TRP A 175 31.21 24.56 -1.08
C TRP A 175 31.73 23.40 -1.95
N GLU A 176 31.34 22.15 -1.71
CA GLU A 176 31.73 20.98 -2.52
C GLU A 176 31.43 21.18 -4.00
N ARG A 177 30.26 21.76 -4.31
CA ARG A 177 29.84 22.06 -5.69
C ARG A 177 30.66 23.16 -6.35
N HIS A 178 31.23 24.09 -5.59
CA HIS A 178 31.99 25.23 -6.11
C HIS A 178 33.50 25.10 -5.93
N VAL A 179 34.01 24.09 -5.21
CA VAL A 179 35.45 23.90 -4.95
C VAL A 179 36.24 23.85 -6.26
N GLY A 180 35.79 23.08 -7.25
CA GLY A 180 36.45 23.00 -8.57
C GLY A 180 36.57 24.37 -9.24
N ALA A 181 35.43 25.06 -9.42
CA ALA A 181 35.39 26.39 -10.01
C ALA A 181 36.19 27.43 -9.21
N THR A 182 36.27 27.29 -7.89
CA THR A 182 37.02 28.21 -7.01
C THR A 182 38.53 27.98 -7.15
N LEU A 183 38.96 26.72 -7.25
CA LEU A 183 40.36 26.35 -7.46
C LEU A 183 40.86 26.79 -8.85
N GLU A 184 40.03 26.67 -9.89
CA GLU A 184 40.35 27.15 -11.24
C GLU A 184 40.51 28.67 -11.29
N LYS A 185 39.61 29.41 -10.63
CA LYS A 185 39.74 30.87 -10.48
C LYS A 185 41.03 31.27 -9.75
N ARG A 186 41.39 30.51 -8.71
CA ARG A 186 42.65 30.74 -7.99
C ARG A 186 43.86 30.46 -8.89
N ARG A 187 43.86 29.35 -9.62
CA ARG A 187 44.94 28.97 -10.54
C ARG A 187 45.16 30.03 -11.61
N THR A 188 44.09 30.40 -12.32
CA THR A 188 44.14 31.42 -13.38
C THR A 188 44.58 32.79 -12.83
N ALA A 189 44.16 33.17 -11.63
CA ALA A 189 44.65 34.40 -10.99
C ALA A 189 46.15 34.36 -10.68
N MET A 190 46.68 33.21 -10.25
CA MET A 190 48.12 33.03 -9.98
C MET A 190 48.94 33.02 -11.27
N GLU A 191 48.44 32.38 -12.34
CA GLU A 191 49.09 32.37 -13.66
C GLU A 191 49.19 33.79 -14.25
N ASN A 192 48.16 34.62 -14.09
CA ASN A 192 48.14 36.01 -14.57
C ASN A 192 48.83 37.01 -13.61
N MET A 193 49.19 36.59 -12.38
CA MET A 193 49.75 37.46 -11.35
C MET A 193 51.08 38.12 -11.77
N PRO A 194 52.06 37.41 -12.39
CA PRO A 194 53.33 38.01 -12.81
C PRO A 194 53.15 39.14 -13.83
N GLU A 195 52.29 38.93 -14.84
CA GLU A 195 52.00 39.95 -15.85
C GLU A 195 51.33 41.18 -15.24
N LEU A 196 50.39 40.97 -14.33
CA LEU A 196 49.68 42.04 -13.64
C LEU A 196 50.64 42.88 -12.77
N ILE A 197 51.58 42.23 -12.07
CA ILE A 197 52.62 42.90 -11.29
C ILE A 197 53.52 43.74 -12.21
N ASN A 198 53.94 43.18 -13.35
CA ASN A 198 54.79 43.88 -14.31
C ASN A 198 54.07 45.12 -14.87
N GLU A 199 52.79 45.00 -15.25
CA GLU A 199 51.98 46.13 -15.70
C GLU A 199 51.86 47.21 -14.60
N TRP A 200 51.58 46.79 -13.36
CA TRP A 200 51.43 47.70 -12.22
C TRP A 200 52.73 48.45 -11.90
N LYS A 201 53.88 47.77 -11.91
CA LYS A 201 55.20 48.39 -11.74
C LYS A 201 55.52 49.38 -12.86
N ARG A 202 55.34 48.97 -14.12
CA ARG A 202 55.59 49.80 -15.31
C ARG A 202 54.76 51.09 -15.30
N ARG A 203 53.53 51.02 -14.79
CA ARG A 203 52.58 52.14 -14.75
C ARG A 203 52.75 53.07 -13.54
N GLY A 204 53.79 52.85 -12.72
CA GLY A 204 54.18 53.73 -11.63
C GLY A 204 53.50 53.43 -10.30
N HIS A 205 53.46 52.17 -9.88
CA HIS A 205 53.06 51.74 -8.52
C HIS A 205 51.72 52.32 -8.05
N GLY A 206 50.71 52.30 -8.93
CA GLY A 206 49.36 52.76 -8.61
C GLY A 206 49.01 54.18 -9.05
N ARG A 207 49.97 55.05 -9.40
CA ARG A 207 49.65 56.43 -9.85
C ARG A 207 48.81 56.48 -11.12
N GLY A 208 49.05 55.56 -12.07
CA GLY A 208 48.28 55.44 -13.31
C GLY A 208 47.34 54.23 -13.35
N TRP A 209 47.10 53.54 -12.23
CA TRP A 209 46.29 52.32 -12.17
C TRP A 209 44.81 52.66 -12.06
N LYS A 210 43.99 52.07 -12.93
CA LYS A 210 42.52 52.27 -12.94
C LYS A 210 41.73 50.97 -12.73
N LYS A 211 42.41 49.81 -12.73
CA LYS A 211 41.82 48.47 -12.64
C LYS A 211 41.74 48.00 -11.18
N TYR A 212 41.11 48.79 -10.32
CA TYR A 212 40.90 48.36 -8.92
C TYR A 212 39.78 47.31 -8.85
N PRO A 213 39.86 46.33 -7.92
CA PRO A 213 38.73 45.47 -7.61
C PRO A 213 37.51 46.30 -7.24
N LYS A 214 36.33 45.82 -7.61
CA LYS A 214 35.05 46.43 -7.22
C LYS A 214 34.56 45.85 -5.91
#